data_AF-A0A968XWR0-F1
#
_entry.id   AF-A0A968XWR0-F1
#
_cell.length_a   1.000
_cell.length_b   1.000
_cell.length_c   1.000
_cell.angle_alpha   90.00
_cell.angle_beta   90.00
_cell.angle_gamma   90.00
#
_symmetry.space_group_name_H-M   'P 1'
#
loop_
_entity.id
_entity.type
_entity.pdbx_description
1 polymer ?
#
loop_
_entity_poly.entity_id
_entity_poly.type
_entity_poly.pdbx_seq_one_letter_code
_entity_poly.pdbx_strand_id
1 'polypeptide(L)' 'MESMYQQLLTELGRRGYPKRSSQTPYEYVDELERRWQADASIDSMGLQKSVEITTRISQAYVQWRYGGTGGMCNRSHHC' A
#
# COMPACT_ATOMS: atom_id res chain seq x y z
N MET A 1 -12.01 0.52 1.63
CA MET A 1 -10.52 0.62 1.63
C MET A 1 -9.86 -0.70 2.01
N GLU A 2 -10.27 -1.34 3.10
CA GLU A 2 -9.65 -2.59 3.57
C GLU A 2 -9.68 -3.76 2.56
N SER A 3 -10.82 -4.04 1.93
CA SER A 3 -10.94 -5.15 0.96
C SER A 3 -10.03 -4.99 -0.27
N MET A 4 -9.70 -3.75 -0.64
CA MET A 4 -8.85 -3.46 -1.79
C MET A 4 -7.36 -3.65 -1.45
N TYR A 5 -6.98 -3.27 -0.22
CA TYR A 5 -5.66 -3.56 0.33
C TYR A 5 -5.45 -5.07 0.52
N GLN A 6 -6.44 -5.82 1.02
CA GLN A 6 -6.35 -7.27 1.16
C GLN A 6 -6.25 -8.01 -0.18
N GLN A 7 -6.98 -7.56 -1.21
CA GLN A 7 -6.86 -8.11 -2.56
C GLN A 7 -5.45 -7.91 -3.13
N LEU A 8 -4.89 -6.72 -2.97
CA LEU A 8 -3.52 -6.42 -3.37
C LEU A 8 -2.50 -7.29 -2.63
N LEU A 9 -2.61 -7.42 -1.31
CA LEU A 9 -1.73 -8.30 -0.52
C LEU A 9 -1.81 -9.76 -0.98
N THR A 10 -3.00 -10.22 -1.37
CA THR A 10 -3.21 -11.57 -1.90
C THR A 10 -2.52 -11.74 -3.25
N GLU A 11 -2.65 -10.77 -4.15
CA GLU A 11 -1.99 -10.81 -5.45
C GLU A 11 -0.46 -10.79 -5.33
N LEU A 12 0.08 -9.91 -4.48
CA LEU A 12 1.52 -9.82 -4.22
C LEU A 12 2.05 -11.09 -3.54
N GLY A 13 1.28 -11.68 -2.62
CA GLY A 13 1.60 -12.98 -2.02
C GLY A 13 1.70 -14.09 -3.07
N ARG A 14 0.79 -14.12 -4.05
CA ARG A 14 0.85 -15.07 -5.17
C ARG A 14 2.05 -14.87 -6.08
N ARG A 15 2.57 -13.64 -6.18
CA ARG A 15 3.78 -13.30 -6.95
C ARG A 15 5.08 -13.57 -6.18
N GLY A 16 5.01 -14.06 -4.94
CA GLY A 16 6.19 -14.37 -4.11
C GLY A 16 6.58 -13.27 -3.12
N TYR A 17 5.74 -12.23 -2.97
CA TYR A 17 5.95 -11.12 -2.04
C TYR A 17 4.87 -11.12 -0.94
N PRO A 18 4.85 -12.12 -0.03
CA PRO A 18 3.89 -12.12 1.07
C PRO A 18 4.27 -11.05 2.10
N LYS A 19 3.29 -10.26 2.54
CA LYS A 19 3.45 -9.36 3.68
C LYS A 19 3.58 -10.14 4.98
N ARG A 20 4.55 -9.78 5.82
CA ARG A 20 4.67 -10.36 7.16
C ARG A 20 3.60 -9.82 8.12
N SER A 21 3.12 -10.67 9.03
CA SER A 21 2.04 -10.31 9.98
C SER A 21 2.41 -9.12 10.87
N SER A 22 3.67 -9.02 11.30
CA SER A 22 4.18 -7.95 12.17
C SER A 22 4.60 -6.68 11.41
N GLN A 23 4.63 -6.73 10.07
CA GLN A 23 5.13 -5.63 9.25
C GLN A 23 4.06 -4.55 9.12
N THR A 24 4.45 -3.29 9.26
CA THR A 24 3.53 -2.17 8.99
C THR A 24 3.27 -2.04 7.48
N PRO A 25 2.19 -1.38 7.06
CA PRO A 25 1.95 -1.10 5.64
C PRO A 25 3.11 -0.32 5.00
N TYR A 26 3.74 0.59 5.73
CA TYR A 26 4.91 1.36 5.28
C TYR A 26 6.14 0.49 5.08
N GLU A 27 6.48 -0.34 6.08
CA GLU A 27 7.62 -1.27 5.97
C GLU A 27 7.42 -2.31 4.85
N TYR A 28 6.17 -2.66 4.55
CA TYR A 28 5.87 -3.56 3.44
C TYR A 28 6.13 -2.92 2.08
N VAL A 29 5.75 -1.65 1.93
CA VAL A 29 6.03 -0.89 0.70
C VAL A 29 7.55 -0.67 0.53
N ASP A 30 8.25 -0.25 1.59
CA ASP A 30 9.71 -0.04 1.56
C ASP A 30 10.46 -1.33 1.17
N GLU A 31 10.10 -2.47 1.77
CA GLU A 31 10.70 -3.76 1.43
C GLU A 31 10.45 -4.13 -0.04
N LEU A 32 9.23 -3.90 -0.55
CA LEU A 32 8.87 -4.14 -1.95
C LEU A 32 9.71 -3.29 -2.90
N GLU A 33 9.86 -2.00 -2.61
CA GLU A 33 10.69 -1.09 -3.41
C GLU A 33 12.16 -1.52 -3.43
N ARG A 34 12.71 -1.90 -2.27
CA ARG A 34 14.12 -2.34 -2.17
C ARG A 34 14.37 -3.66 -2.90
N ARG A 35 13.44 -4.62 -2.80
CA ARG A 35 13.55 -5.90 -3.52
C ARG A 35 13.52 -5.72 -5.03
N TRP A 36 12.76 -4.75 -5.54
CA TRP A 36 12.78 -4.43 -6.96
C TRP A 36 14.03 -3.72 -7.43
N GLN A 37 14.53 -2.76 -6.65
CA GLN A 37 15.79 -2.09 -6.98
C GLN A 37 16.95 -3.11 -7.05
N ALA A 38 16.86 -4.18 -6.27
CA ALA A 38 17.82 -5.28 -6.29
C ALA A 38 17.59 -6.29 -7.43
N ASP A 39 16.36 -6.46 -7.93
CA ASP A 39 16.01 -7.46 -8.95
C ASP A 39 15.61 -6.79 -10.28
N ALA A 40 16.63 -6.44 -11.07
CA ALA A 40 16.49 -5.84 -12.41
C ALA A 40 15.92 -6.80 -13.48
N SER A 41 15.65 -8.06 -13.14
CA SER A 41 15.19 -9.10 -14.08
C SER A 41 13.67 -9.23 -14.13
N ILE A 42 12.95 -8.55 -13.24
CA ILE A 42 11.50 -8.59 -13.23
C ILE A 42 10.96 -7.52 -14.17
N ASP A 43 10.01 -7.92 -15.03
CA ASP A 43 9.28 -7.06 -15.97
C ASP A 43 8.97 -5.70 -15.32
N SER A 44 9.83 -4.73 -15.61
CA SER A 44 9.92 -3.52 -14.80
C SER A 44 8.69 -2.65 -15.01
N MET A 45 7.90 -2.90 -16.07
CA MET A 45 6.72 -2.12 -16.41
C MET A 45 5.46 -2.61 -15.68
N GLY A 46 5.20 -3.93 -15.66
CA GLY A 46 4.06 -4.53 -14.97
C GLY A 46 4.21 -4.51 -13.45
N LEU A 47 5.44 -4.71 -12.97
CA LEU A 47 5.70 -4.62 -11.54
C LEU A 47 5.68 -3.16 -11.10
N GLN A 48 6.35 -2.18 -11.75
CA GLN A 48 6.34 -0.74 -11.36
C GLN A 48 4.97 -0.17 -11.05
N LYS A 49 3.99 -0.50 -11.91
CA LYS A 49 2.59 -0.13 -11.71
C LYS A 49 1.99 -0.72 -10.41
N SER A 50 2.39 -1.94 -10.05
CA SER A 50 1.99 -2.63 -8.82
C SER A 50 2.50 -1.93 -7.56
N VAL A 51 3.73 -1.41 -7.50
CA VAL A 51 4.21 -0.61 -6.35
C VAL A 51 3.52 0.74 -6.31
N GLU A 52 3.37 1.44 -7.43
CA GLU A 52 2.66 2.73 -7.40
C GLU A 52 1.23 2.56 -6.85
N ILE A 53 0.54 1.52 -7.32
CA ILE A 53 -0.76 1.11 -6.79
C ILE A 53 -0.67 0.71 -5.31
N THR A 54 0.36 -0.06 -4.92
CA THR A 54 0.57 -0.49 -3.52
C THR A 54 0.81 0.68 -2.59
N THR A 55 1.64 1.65 -2.98
CA THR A 55 1.94 2.87 -2.23
C THR A 55 0.69 3.71 -2.07
N ARG A 56 -0.06 3.94 -3.15
CA ARG A 56 -1.31 4.72 -3.11
C ARG A 56 -2.37 4.07 -2.23
N ILE A 57 -2.57 2.75 -2.37
CA ILE A 57 -3.54 2.00 -1.55
C ILE A 57 -3.08 1.95 -0.09
N SER A 58 -1.78 1.78 0.17
CA SER A 58 -1.22 1.74 1.53
C SER A 58 -1.35 3.08 2.24
N GLN A 59 -1.05 4.19 1.56
CA GLN A 59 -1.26 5.54 2.11
C GLN A 59 -2.72 5.79 2.43
N ALA A 60 -3.62 5.46 1.52
CA ALA A 60 -5.05 5.65 1.74
C ALA A 60 -5.61 4.69 2.81
N TYR A 61 -5.04 3.49 2.98
CA TYR A 61 -5.33 2.58 4.10
C TYR A 61 -4.83 3.15 5.43
N VAL A 62 -3.61 3.69 5.48
CA VAL A 62 -3.04 4.32 6.67
C VAL A 62 -3.84 5.57 7.05
N GLN A 63 -4.24 6.41 6.10
CA GLN A 63 -5.12 7.55 6.37
C GLN A 63 -6.50 7.13 6.85
N TRP A 64 -7.08 6.08 6.29
CA TRP A 64 -8.35 5.56 6.78
C TRP A 64 -8.24 4.94 8.19
N ARG A 65 -7.16 4.20 8.46
CA ARG A 65 -6.96 3.45 9.73
C ARG A 65 -6.44 4.31 10.87
N TYR A 66 -5.58 5.28 10.56
CA TYR A 66 -4.86 6.10 11.54
C TYR A 66 -5.13 7.60 11.40
N GLY A 67 -5.79 8.06 10.34
CA GLY A 67 -6.15 9.48 10.13
C GLY A 67 -7.31 9.99 10.99
N GLY A 68 -7.69 9.26 12.04
CA GLY A 68 -8.69 9.68 13.03
C GLY A 68 -8.16 10.65 14.11
N THR A 69 -6.89 11.06 14.07
CA THR A 69 -6.33 11.93 15.12
C THR A 69 -5.50 13.06 14.52
N GLY A 70 -6.15 14.17 14.16
CA GLY A 70 -5.48 15.45 13.92
C GLY A 70 -5.86 16.17 12.63
N GLY A 71 -7.01 16.86 12.66
CA GLY A 71 -7.16 18.13 11.94
C GLY A 71 -7.75 18.10 10.53
N MET A 72 -9.08 17.95 10.44
CA MET A 72 -9.89 18.80 9.56
C MET A 72 -11.35 18.80 10.04
N CYS A 73 -11.57 19.53 11.14
CA CYS A 73 -12.83 20.25 11.26
C CYS A 73 -12.76 21.41 10.25
N ASN A 74 -13.37 21.29 9.07
CA ASN A 74 -13.91 22.47 8.41
C ASN A 74 -15.28 22.19 7.80
N ARG A 75 -16.21 22.97 8.32
CA ARG A 75 -17.65 23.03 8.10
C ARG A 75 -17.92 23.68 6.73
N SER A 76 -18.83 23.08 5.96
CA SER A 76 -19.79 23.73 5.05
C SER A 76 -20.92 22.72 4.79
N HIS A 77 -21.92 22.65 5.67
CA HIS A 77 -23.30 23.09 5.37
C HIS A 77 -23.89 22.45 4.10
N HIS A 78 -24.71 21.40 4.24
CA HIS A 78 -26.16 21.59 4.30
C HIS A 78 -26.89 20.30 4.70
N CYS A 79 -27.88 20.47 5.58
CA CYS A 79 -28.93 19.52 5.88
C CYS A 79 -29.86 19.31 4.68
#